data_AF-A0A3D1YQ06-F1
#
_entry.id   AF-A0A3D1YQ06-F1
#
_cell.length_a   1.000
_cell.length_b   1.000
_cell.length_c   1.000
_cell.angle_alpha   90.00
_cell.angle_beta   90.00
_cell.angle_gamma   90.00
#
_symmetry.space_group_name_H-M   'P 1'
#
loop_
_entity.id
_entity.type
_entity.pdbx_description
1 polymer ?
#
loop_
_entity_poly.entity_id
_entity_poly.type
_entity_poly.pdbx_seq_one_letter_code
_entity_poly.pdbx_strand_id
1 'polypeptide(L)'
;MMSHIYILGGSQTDFSRNWAREGLEVYDMFAEALTDGIRDAGIEPAQIEVGHVGNFVADLFAGQGLIGGFFGQVFPELAMLPTSRHEAACASGSMAILGAMRDIEAGHYETACVVGLELMRNVSGKTGAEYLGAATWQGHEALSCDFPWPFMFDLITKEYDQRYGIRDDHLTQIAEINFANAKLNENAQTRAWQFAEGSFSGDETLNPIIEGRVRKLDCGQITDGAACIVLASERFARQHAEKQGLKLQDIPRI
;
A
#
# COMPACT_ATOMS: atom_id res chain seq x y z
N MET A 1 12.42 -23.92 -16.62
CA MET A 1 12.84 -23.75 -15.21
C MET A 1 12.18 -22.46 -14.74
N MET A 2 11.47 -22.42 -13.61
CA MET A 2 10.93 -21.15 -13.10
C MET A 2 12.10 -20.24 -12.76
N SER A 3 12.17 -19.07 -13.39
CA SER A 3 13.17 -18.06 -13.08
C SER A 3 12.84 -17.39 -11.76
N HIS A 4 13.79 -17.33 -10.83
CA HIS A 4 13.61 -16.58 -9.60
C HIS A 4 13.54 -15.08 -9.89
N ILE A 5 12.68 -14.36 -9.14
CA ILE A 5 12.59 -12.89 -9.16
C ILE A 5 13.26 -12.35 -7.91
N TYR A 6 14.15 -11.37 -8.09
CA TYR A 6 14.90 -10.75 -7.01
C TYR A 6 14.38 -9.34 -6.75
N ILE A 7 14.45 -8.91 -5.50
CA ILE A 7 14.17 -7.54 -5.07
C ILE A 7 15.52 -6.86 -4.84
N LEU A 8 15.88 -5.91 -5.69
CA LEU A 8 17.17 -5.22 -5.61
C LEU A 8 17.19 -4.17 -4.50
N GLY A 9 16.04 -3.57 -4.21
CA GLY A 9 15.86 -2.56 -3.20
C GLY A 9 14.45 -1.98 -3.27
N GLY A 10 14.18 -1.02 -2.40
CA GLY A 10 12.88 -0.36 -2.33
C GLY A 10 12.84 0.80 -1.35
N SER A 11 11.66 1.37 -1.20
CA SER A 11 11.41 2.46 -0.28
C SER A 11 9.98 2.42 0.23
N GLN A 12 9.76 3.09 1.36
CA GLN A 12 8.45 3.39 1.89
C GLN A 12 8.50 4.80 2.47
N THR A 13 7.54 5.64 2.09
CA THR A 13 7.40 6.99 2.67
C THR A 13 6.93 6.90 4.12
N ASP A 14 7.12 7.95 4.91
CA ASP A 14 6.54 8.04 6.26
C ASP A 14 5.00 8.19 6.21
N PHE A 15 4.26 7.14 6.61
CA PHE A 15 2.79 7.12 6.55
C PHE A 15 2.12 7.99 7.63
N SER A 16 2.87 8.57 8.56
CA SER A 16 2.30 9.56 9.51
C SER A 16 2.08 10.93 8.87
N ARG A 17 2.82 11.22 7.80
CA ARG A 17 2.73 12.49 7.07
C ARG A 17 1.31 12.71 6.56
N ASN A 18 0.94 13.98 6.46
CA ASN A 18 -0.29 14.39 5.79
C ASN A 18 0.13 15.30 4.65
N TRP A 19 0.21 14.72 3.47
CA TRP A 19 0.84 15.34 2.31
C TRP A 19 0.09 16.61 1.90
N ALA A 20 -1.24 16.56 1.90
CA ALA A 20 -2.08 17.73 1.60
C ALA A 20 -1.87 18.89 2.58
N ARG A 21 -1.68 18.63 3.88
CA ARG A 21 -1.37 19.68 4.89
C ARG A 21 0.04 20.24 4.74
N GLU A 22 0.94 19.48 4.16
CA GLU A 22 2.30 19.93 3.80
C GLU A 22 2.31 20.72 2.47
N GLY A 23 1.16 20.83 1.79
CA GLY A 23 1.05 21.48 0.49
C GLY A 23 1.59 20.63 -0.67
N LEU A 24 1.65 19.31 -0.47
CA LEU A 24 2.15 18.33 -1.42
C LEU A 24 1.01 17.52 -2.04
N GLU A 25 1.27 16.96 -3.21
CA GLU A 25 0.33 16.25 -4.06
C GLU A 25 0.73 14.79 -4.25
N VAL A 26 -0.12 14.02 -4.93
CA VAL A 26 0.15 12.60 -5.26
C VAL A 26 1.45 12.42 -6.06
N TYR A 27 1.81 13.42 -6.88
CA TYR A 27 3.07 13.42 -7.62
C TYR A 27 4.29 13.45 -6.71
N ASP A 28 4.30 14.30 -5.67
CA ASP A 28 5.46 14.43 -4.77
C ASP A 28 5.73 13.10 -4.04
N MET A 29 4.67 12.40 -3.67
CA MET A 29 4.75 11.09 -3.03
C MET A 29 5.29 10.02 -3.96
N PHE A 30 4.83 10.03 -5.22
CA PHE A 30 5.38 9.17 -6.26
C PHE A 30 6.88 9.45 -6.48
N ALA A 31 7.25 10.72 -6.59
CA ALA A 31 8.62 11.17 -6.83
C ALA A 31 9.57 10.79 -5.69
N GLU A 32 9.16 10.99 -4.44
CA GLU A 32 9.92 10.61 -3.25
C GLU A 32 10.15 9.10 -3.21
N ALA A 33 9.09 8.30 -3.30
CA ALA A 33 9.21 6.84 -3.26
C ALA A 33 10.06 6.29 -4.40
N LEU A 34 9.87 6.77 -5.63
CA LEU A 34 10.64 6.31 -6.79
C LEU A 34 12.13 6.67 -6.64
N THR A 35 12.43 7.91 -6.27
CA THR A 35 13.81 8.38 -6.10
C THR A 35 14.53 7.59 -5.01
N ASP A 36 13.88 7.39 -3.88
CA ASP A 36 14.45 6.66 -2.75
C ASP A 36 14.59 5.17 -3.06
N GLY A 37 13.63 4.57 -3.77
CA GLY A 37 13.66 3.16 -4.13
C GLY A 37 14.74 2.83 -5.16
N ILE A 38 14.95 3.70 -6.16
CA ILE A 38 16.05 3.57 -7.12
C ILE A 38 17.40 3.72 -6.42
N ARG A 39 17.51 4.68 -5.50
CA ARG A 39 18.72 4.91 -4.70
C ARG A 39 19.05 3.69 -3.83
N ASP A 40 18.07 3.13 -3.14
CA ASP A 40 18.23 1.92 -2.31
C ASP A 40 18.62 0.71 -3.17
N ALA A 41 17.98 0.54 -4.33
CA ALA A 41 18.31 -0.52 -5.28
C ALA A 41 19.69 -0.37 -5.94
N GLY A 42 20.37 0.78 -5.80
CA GLY A 42 21.72 1.00 -6.31
C GLY A 42 21.83 0.83 -7.83
N ILE A 43 20.81 1.28 -8.58
CA ILE A 43 20.79 1.27 -10.05
C ILE A 43 20.59 2.68 -10.62
N GLU A 44 20.98 2.87 -11.87
CA GLU A 44 20.64 4.09 -12.62
C GLU A 44 19.17 4.02 -13.08
N PRO A 45 18.42 5.15 -13.09
CA PRO A 45 17.03 5.16 -13.54
C PRO A 45 16.83 4.52 -14.93
N ALA A 46 17.72 4.81 -15.88
CA ALA A 46 17.69 4.27 -17.25
C ALA A 46 17.77 2.73 -17.33
N GLN A 47 18.10 2.04 -16.23
CA GLN A 47 18.12 0.59 -16.17
C GLN A 47 16.75 -0.01 -15.88
N ILE A 48 15.70 0.77 -15.59
CA ILE A 48 14.33 0.28 -15.45
C ILE A 48 13.72 0.12 -16.85
N GLU A 49 13.21 -1.07 -17.16
CA GLU A 49 12.68 -1.36 -18.50
C GLU A 49 11.14 -1.34 -18.55
N VAL A 50 10.45 -1.49 -17.41
CA VAL A 50 8.99 -1.35 -17.29
C VAL A 50 8.57 -0.79 -15.92
N GLY A 51 7.51 0.02 -15.90
CA GLY A 51 6.92 0.58 -14.68
C GLY A 51 5.52 0.05 -14.39
N HIS A 52 5.26 -0.35 -13.15
CA HIS A 52 3.94 -0.80 -12.70
C HIS A 52 3.47 0.09 -11.54
N VAL A 53 2.26 0.62 -11.64
CA VAL A 53 1.68 1.46 -10.60
C VAL A 53 0.48 0.76 -9.96
N GLY A 54 0.57 0.47 -8.66
CA GLY A 54 -0.58 0.03 -7.87
C GLY A 54 -1.31 1.23 -7.29
N ASN A 55 -2.52 1.51 -7.78
CA ASN A 55 -3.33 2.60 -7.23
C ASN A 55 -4.81 2.27 -7.37
N PHE A 56 -5.55 2.36 -6.27
CA PHE A 56 -6.96 2.06 -6.27
C PHE A 56 -7.79 3.26 -6.76
N VAL A 57 -7.65 4.42 -6.12
CA VAL A 57 -8.75 5.39 -6.12
C VAL A 57 -8.31 6.86 -6.18
N ALA A 58 -7.10 7.12 -6.68
CA ALA A 58 -6.60 8.49 -6.83
C ALA A 58 -7.44 9.33 -7.80
N ASP A 59 -8.16 8.71 -8.74
CA ASP A 59 -9.10 9.41 -9.62
C ASP A 59 -10.20 10.15 -8.83
N LEU A 60 -10.62 9.60 -7.68
CA LEU A 60 -11.64 10.23 -6.82
C LEU A 60 -11.01 11.18 -5.79
N PHE A 61 -9.92 10.76 -5.15
CA PHE A 61 -9.30 11.57 -4.10
C PHE A 61 -8.50 12.74 -4.63
N ALA A 62 -7.73 12.54 -5.71
CA ALA A 62 -6.81 13.53 -6.25
C ALA A 62 -7.23 14.05 -7.64
N GLY A 63 -8.27 13.49 -8.26
CA GLY A 63 -8.64 13.81 -9.64
C GLY A 63 -7.58 13.36 -10.66
N GLN A 64 -6.70 12.44 -10.27
CA GLN A 64 -5.50 12.09 -11.01
C GLN A 64 -5.53 10.63 -11.48
N GLY A 65 -5.72 10.45 -12.79
CA GLY A 65 -5.48 9.19 -13.48
C GLY A 65 -4.07 9.12 -14.07
N LEU A 66 -3.84 8.26 -15.07
CA LEU A 66 -2.59 8.15 -15.85
C LEU A 66 -1.28 8.28 -15.02
N ILE A 67 -1.26 7.73 -13.80
CA ILE A 67 -0.18 7.95 -12.83
C ILE A 67 1.17 7.41 -13.33
N GLY A 68 1.15 6.39 -14.21
CA GLY A 68 2.36 5.87 -14.86
C GLY A 68 3.18 6.93 -15.62
N GLY A 69 2.55 8.02 -16.05
CA GLY A 69 3.26 9.15 -16.68
C GLY A 69 4.26 9.85 -15.75
N PHE A 70 4.12 9.69 -14.43
CA PHE A 70 5.02 10.33 -13.46
C PHE A 70 6.45 9.79 -13.51
N PHE A 71 6.68 8.54 -13.94
CA PHE A 71 8.04 8.00 -14.10
C PHE A 71 8.93 8.93 -14.93
N GLY A 72 8.44 9.35 -16.10
CA GLY A 72 9.15 10.25 -17.00
C GLY A 72 9.24 11.70 -16.54
N GLN A 73 8.38 12.12 -15.61
CA GLN A 73 8.45 13.45 -14.98
C GLN A 73 9.53 13.49 -13.89
N VAL A 74 9.66 12.41 -13.12
CA VAL A 74 10.68 12.30 -12.07
C VAL A 74 12.07 12.12 -12.68
N PHE A 75 12.21 11.21 -13.65
CA PHE A 75 13.46 10.94 -14.34
C PHE A 75 13.28 11.05 -15.87
N PRO A 76 13.92 12.02 -16.55
CA PRO A 76 13.83 12.16 -18.01
C PRO A 76 14.21 10.90 -18.79
N GLU A 77 15.09 10.06 -18.24
CA GLU A 77 15.49 8.76 -18.79
C GLU A 77 14.30 7.80 -18.94
N LEU A 78 13.26 7.99 -18.13
CA LEU A 78 12.05 7.18 -18.11
C LEU A 78 10.90 7.79 -18.94
N ALA A 79 11.17 8.84 -19.73
CA ALA A 79 10.15 9.53 -20.52
C ALA A 79 9.40 8.62 -21.51
N MET A 80 10.05 7.55 -21.98
CA MET A 80 9.49 6.57 -22.92
C MET A 80 9.23 5.20 -22.28
N LEU A 81 9.28 5.12 -20.95
CA LEU A 81 9.10 3.88 -20.21
C LEU A 81 7.68 3.30 -20.45
N PRO A 82 7.52 2.03 -20.86
CA PRO A 82 6.21 1.40 -20.87
C PRO A 82 5.70 1.30 -19.42
N THR A 83 4.47 1.75 -19.19
CA THR A 83 3.87 1.72 -17.85
C THR A 83 2.46 1.17 -17.87
N SER A 84 2.07 0.54 -16.75
CA SER A 84 0.71 0.05 -16.53
C SER A 84 0.23 0.38 -15.12
N ARG A 85 -1.04 0.79 -14.99
CA ARG A 85 -1.71 0.92 -13.69
C ARG A 85 -2.51 -0.35 -13.41
N HIS A 86 -2.39 -0.84 -12.19
CA HIS A 86 -3.08 -2.02 -11.67
C HIS A 86 -4.05 -1.57 -10.59
N GLU A 87 -5.28 -2.03 -10.71
CA GLU A 87 -6.37 -1.73 -9.79
C GLU A 87 -7.02 -3.05 -9.39
N ALA A 88 -7.10 -3.28 -8.08
CA ALA A 88 -7.80 -4.39 -7.44
C ALA A 88 -8.13 -4.02 -5.98
N ALA A 89 -8.78 -2.87 -5.78
CA ALA A 89 -9.05 -2.26 -4.49
C ALA A 89 -7.76 -2.17 -3.65
N CYS A 90 -7.84 -2.55 -2.37
CA CYS A 90 -6.71 -2.59 -1.46
C CYS A 90 -5.57 -3.52 -1.92
N ALA A 91 -5.81 -4.46 -2.84
CA ALA A 91 -4.81 -5.39 -3.36
C ALA A 91 -4.03 -4.85 -4.57
N SER A 92 -4.30 -3.62 -5.04
CA SER A 92 -3.71 -3.01 -6.24
C SER A 92 -2.18 -3.09 -6.26
N GLY A 93 -1.50 -2.85 -5.13
CA GLY A 93 -0.04 -2.98 -5.03
C GLY A 93 0.45 -4.41 -5.30
N SER A 94 -0.21 -5.42 -4.73
CA SER A 94 0.14 -6.83 -4.96
C SER A 94 -0.12 -7.26 -6.41
N MET A 95 -1.17 -6.72 -7.05
CA MET A 95 -1.43 -6.97 -8.46
C MET A 95 -0.37 -6.33 -9.36
N ALA A 96 0.12 -5.14 -9.01
CA ALA A 96 1.23 -4.50 -9.71
C ALA A 96 2.52 -5.33 -9.62
N ILE A 97 2.83 -5.90 -8.44
CA ILE A 97 3.95 -6.83 -8.26
C ILE A 97 3.77 -8.08 -9.13
N LEU A 98 2.59 -8.70 -9.10
CA LEU A 98 2.31 -9.88 -9.93
C LEU A 98 2.46 -9.58 -11.43
N GLY A 99 1.99 -8.43 -11.90
CA GLY A 99 2.19 -7.98 -13.28
C GLY A 99 3.66 -7.86 -13.64
N ALA A 100 4.44 -7.17 -12.81
CA ALA A 100 5.88 -6.98 -13.01
C ALA A 100 6.65 -8.31 -13.04
N MET A 101 6.33 -9.24 -12.13
CA MET A 101 6.92 -10.57 -12.11
C MET A 101 6.62 -11.34 -13.40
N ARG A 102 5.39 -11.26 -13.91
CA ARG A 102 5.01 -11.95 -15.15
C ARG A 102 5.75 -11.41 -16.37
N ASP A 103 5.96 -10.09 -16.44
CA ASP A 103 6.71 -9.50 -17.55
C ASP A 103 8.19 -9.92 -17.54
N ILE A 104 8.81 -10.01 -16.35
CA ILE A 104 10.19 -10.51 -16.21
C ILE A 104 10.27 -12.01 -16.53
N GLU A 105 9.38 -12.83 -16.00
CA GLU A 105 9.35 -14.27 -16.25
C GLU A 105 9.08 -14.62 -17.72
N ALA A 106 8.30 -13.79 -18.42
CA ALA A 106 8.07 -13.91 -19.85
C ALA A 106 9.32 -13.56 -20.69
N GLY A 107 10.35 -12.97 -20.06
CA GLY A 107 11.57 -12.51 -20.73
C GLY A 107 11.37 -11.26 -21.58
N HIS A 108 10.31 -10.49 -21.32
CA HIS A 108 10.10 -9.20 -21.98
C HIS A 108 11.05 -8.13 -21.44
N TYR A 109 11.33 -8.20 -20.13
CA TYR A 109 12.21 -7.28 -19.43
C TYR A 109 13.06 -8.02 -18.39
N GLU A 110 14.15 -7.40 -17.98
CA GLU A 110 15.06 -7.86 -16.94
C GLU A 110 14.85 -7.11 -15.62
N THR A 111 14.29 -5.91 -15.67
CA THR A 111 14.06 -5.03 -14.52
C THR A 111 12.70 -4.35 -14.61
N ALA A 112 12.02 -4.31 -13.47
CA ALA A 112 10.74 -3.63 -13.33
C ALA A 112 10.72 -2.78 -12.08
N CYS A 113 10.13 -1.60 -12.16
CA CYS A 113 9.88 -0.75 -10.99
C CYS A 113 8.39 -0.78 -10.65
N VAL A 114 8.06 -1.13 -9.42
CA VAL A 114 6.68 -1.15 -8.91
C VAL A 114 6.52 -0.03 -7.90
N VAL A 115 5.57 0.87 -8.12
CA VAL A 115 5.21 1.94 -7.17
C VAL A 115 3.75 1.78 -6.77
N GLY A 116 3.50 1.54 -5.48
CA GLY A 116 2.16 1.56 -4.91
C GLY A 116 1.95 2.86 -4.13
N LEU A 117 0.83 3.55 -4.32
CA LEU A 117 0.57 4.82 -3.64
C LEU A 117 -0.91 5.17 -3.50
N GLU A 118 -1.23 5.92 -2.45
CA GLU A 118 -2.55 6.52 -2.26
C GLU A 118 -2.44 7.85 -1.47
N LEU A 119 -3.22 8.85 -1.88
CA LEU A 119 -3.41 10.11 -1.17
C LEU A 119 -4.88 10.16 -0.72
N MET A 120 -5.14 10.05 0.58
CA MET A 120 -6.51 9.90 1.10
C MET A 120 -6.89 10.86 2.23
N ARG A 121 -5.92 11.50 2.88
CA ARG A 121 -6.15 12.40 4.02
C ARG A 121 -6.33 13.87 3.60
N ASN A 122 -6.60 14.09 2.31
CA ASN A 122 -6.93 15.39 1.73
C ASN A 122 -8.44 15.71 1.77
N VAL A 123 -9.28 14.75 2.17
CA VAL A 123 -10.74 14.91 2.30
C VAL A 123 -11.23 14.55 3.71
N SER A 124 -12.52 14.80 3.98
CA SER A 124 -13.14 14.39 5.24
C SER A 124 -13.24 12.87 5.35
N GLY A 125 -13.31 12.33 6.57
CA GLY A 125 -13.44 10.88 6.79
C GLY A 125 -14.70 10.28 6.14
N LYS A 126 -15.81 11.04 6.10
CA LYS A 126 -17.04 10.62 5.43
C LYS A 126 -16.85 10.52 3.91
N THR A 127 -16.31 11.56 3.30
CA THR A 127 -15.98 11.57 1.86
C THR A 127 -14.99 10.47 1.50
N GLY A 128 -13.98 10.24 2.35
CA GLY A 128 -13.02 9.15 2.14
C GLY A 128 -13.68 7.77 2.18
N ALA A 129 -14.61 7.55 3.11
CA ALA A 129 -15.39 6.30 3.16
C ALA A 129 -16.29 6.12 1.93
N GLU A 130 -16.91 7.18 1.42
CA GLU A 130 -17.69 7.17 0.18
C GLU A 130 -16.82 6.78 -1.02
N TYR A 131 -15.65 7.39 -1.18
CA TYR A 131 -14.72 7.07 -2.28
C TYR A 131 -14.18 5.65 -2.19
N LEU A 132 -13.78 5.19 -1.01
CA LEU A 132 -13.36 3.80 -0.80
C LEU A 132 -14.50 2.81 -1.05
N GLY A 133 -15.75 3.25 -0.93
CA GLY A 133 -16.94 2.48 -1.32
C GLY A 133 -16.92 2.06 -2.79
N ALA A 134 -16.12 2.67 -3.68
CA ALA A 134 -16.01 2.27 -5.08
C ALA A 134 -15.63 0.79 -5.31
N ALA A 135 -15.09 0.11 -4.29
CA ALA A 135 -14.78 -1.32 -4.36
C ALA A 135 -15.90 -2.25 -3.83
N THR A 136 -17.08 -1.72 -3.50
CA THR A 136 -18.31 -2.50 -3.32
C THR A 136 -19.09 -2.60 -4.64
N TRP A 137 -20.05 -3.53 -4.72
CA TRP A 137 -21.02 -3.51 -5.80
C TRP A 137 -22.01 -2.35 -5.63
N GLN A 138 -21.69 -1.23 -6.27
CA GLN A 138 -22.48 0.00 -6.23
C GLN A 138 -23.96 -0.25 -6.56
N GLY A 139 -24.85 0.27 -5.71
CA GLY A 139 -26.29 0.10 -5.81
C GLY A 139 -26.85 -1.26 -5.33
N HIS A 140 -25.99 -2.17 -4.85
CA HIS A 140 -26.40 -3.52 -4.41
C HIS A 140 -25.86 -3.89 -3.02
N GLU A 141 -24.61 -3.49 -2.71
CA GLU A 141 -23.96 -3.75 -1.43
C GLU A 141 -23.85 -2.47 -0.59
N ALA A 142 -23.75 -2.65 0.74
CA ALA A 142 -23.51 -1.56 1.71
C ALA A 142 -24.50 -0.36 1.60
N LEU A 143 -25.79 -0.64 1.35
CA LEU A 143 -26.81 0.39 1.10
C LEU A 143 -27.38 1.06 2.35
N SER A 144 -27.09 0.51 3.53
CA SER A 144 -27.71 0.87 4.82
C SER A 144 -26.67 1.05 5.92
N CYS A 145 -25.57 1.73 5.59
CA CYS A 145 -24.47 2.03 6.49
C CYS A 145 -23.91 3.42 6.19
N ASP A 146 -23.23 4.01 7.16
CA ASP A 146 -22.44 5.23 6.97
C ASP A 146 -21.01 4.90 6.50
N PHE A 147 -20.48 3.76 6.93
CA PHE A 147 -19.11 3.33 6.60
C PHE A 147 -19.11 1.95 5.93
N PRO A 148 -19.04 1.87 4.59
CA PRO A 148 -19.19 0.63 3.85
C PRO A 148 -18.25 -0.50 4.29
N TRP A 149 -16.95 -0.22 4.47
CA TRP A 149 -15.98 -1.26 4.81
C TRP A 149 -16.16 -1.80 6.24
N PRO A 150 -16.24 -0.96 7.30
CA PRO A 150 -16.62 -1.44 8.63
C PRO A 150 -17.92 -2.25 8.63
N PHE A 151 -18.93 -1.83 7.88
CA PHE A 151 -20.18 -2.58 7.73
C PHE A 151 -19.98 -3.96 7.08
N MET A 152 -19.22 -4.05 5.98
CA MET A 152 -18.94 -5.33 5.32
C MET A 152 -18.14 -6.28 6.23
N PHE A 153 -17.18 -5.76 7.00
CA PHE A 153 -16.45 -6.56 8.00
C PHE A 153 -17.34 -6.99 9.17
N ASP A 154 -18.30 -6.18 9.59
CA ASP A 154 -19.31 -6.58 10.59
C ASP A 154 -20.14 -7.77 10.09
N LEU A 155 -20.57 -7.77 8.82
CA LEU A 155 -21.30 -8.89 8.23
C LEU A 155 -20.48 -10.19 8.24
N ILE A 156 -19.19 -10.11 7.86
CA ILE A 156 -18.27 -11.26 7.91
C ILE A 156 -18.09 -11.73 9.35
N THR A 157 -17.94 -10.80 10.29
CA THR A 157 -17.74 -11.10 11.72
C THR A 157 -18.97 -11.80 12.31
N LYS A 158 -20.18 -11.34 11.98
CA LYS A 158 -21.44 -11.97 12.37
C LYS A 158 -21.55 -13.41 11.85
N GLU A 159 -21.19 -13.63 10.59
CA GLU A 159 -21.21 -14.98 10.01
C GLU A 159 -20.19 -15.91 10.69
N TYR A 160 -18.99 -15.41 10.98
CA TYR A 160 -17.97 -16.17 11.69
C TYR A 160 -18.43 -16.52 13.11
N ASP A 161 -18.97 -15.55 13.84
CA ASP A 161 -19.50 -15.73 15.20
C ASP A 161 -20.62 -16.77 15.22
N GLN A 162 -21.56 -16.70 14.26
CA GLN A 162 -22.64 -17.67 14.16
C GLN A 162 -22.13 -19.11 13.97
N ARG A 163 -21.09 -19.32 13.15
CA ARG A 163 -20.58 -20.65 12.81
C ARG A 163 -19.62 -21.22 13.82
N TYR A 164 -18.78 -20.37 14.42
CA TYR A 164 -17.61 -20.80 15.19
C TYR A 164 -17.53 -20.17 16.57
N GLY A 165 -18.33 -19.14 16.85
CA GLY A 165 -18.17 -18.26 17.98
C GLY A 165 -16.98 -17.33 17.80
N ILE A 166 -17.15 -16.07 18.19
CA ILE A 166 -16.07 -15.11 18.28
C ILE A 166 -16.02 -14.49 19.67
N ARG A 167 -14.82 -14.14 20.10
CA ARG A 167 -14.63 -13.38 21.33
C ARG A 167 -14.06 -12.01 20.99
N ASP A 168 -14.76 -10.96 21.40
CA ASP A 168 -14.37 -9.57 21.09
C ASP A 168 -13.04 -9.18 21.77
N ASP A 169 -12.65 -9.85 22.85
CA ASP A 169 -11.35 -9.66 23.50
C ASP A 169 -10.19 -10.00 22.55
N HIS A 170 -10.32 -11.05 21.75
CA HIS A 170 -9.32 -11.41 20.74
C HIS A 170 -9.20 -10.34 19.64
N LEU A 171 -10.33 -9.79 19.18
CA LEU A 171 -10.32 -8.72 18.17
C LEU A 171 -9.59 -7.48 18.69
N THR A 172 -9.93 -7.09 19.92
CA THR A 172 -9.34 -5.91 20.54
C THR A 172 -7.84 -6.13 20.85
N GLN A 173 -7.44 -7.35 21.19
CA GLN A 173 -6.05 -7.72 21.40
C GLN A 173 -5.22 -7.68 20.10
N ILE A 174 -5.80 -7.99 18.94
CA ILE A 174 -5.13 -7.82 17.64
C ILE A 174 -4.79 -6.34 17.43
N ALA A 175 -5.72 -5.44 17.72
CA ALA A 175 -5.46 -4.00 17.65
C ALA A 175 -4.32 -3.60 18.60
N GLU A 176 -4.36 -4.03 19.86
CA GLU A 176 -3.29 -3.74 20.84
C GLU A 176 -1.90 -4.17 20.33
N ILE A 177 -1.78 -5.39 19.81
CA ILE A 177 -0.54 -5.91 19.23
C ILE A 177 -0.09 -5.05 18.04
N ASN A 178 -1.01 -4.72 17.12
CA ASN A 178 -0.69 -3.92 15.94
C ASN A 178 -0.19 -2.52 16.32
N PHE A 179 -0.85 -1.83 17.25
CA PHE A 179 -0.41 -0.52 17.73
C PHE A 179 0.87 -0.59 18.55
N ALA A 180 1.11 -1.67 19.31
CA ALA A 180 2.38 -1.89 20.01
C ALA A 180 3.53 -2.06 19.01
N ASN A 181 3.34 -2.85 17.95
CA ASN A 181 4.33 -3.02 16.88
C ASN A 181 4.56 -1.71 16.12
N ALA A 182 3.51 -0.93 15.86
CA ALA A 182 3.62 0.34 15.16
C ALA A 182 4.51 1.35 15.89
N LYS A 183 4.55 1.34 17.23
CA LYS A 183 5.46 2.20 18.03
C LYS A 183 6.94 1.91 17.78
N LEU A 184 7.27 0.73 17.26
CA LEU A 184 8.64 0.32 16.93
C LEU A 184 9.00 0.57 15.46
N ASN A 185 8.08 1.10 14.66
CA ASN A 185 8.27 1.37 13.24
C ASN A 185 8.26 2.88 12.96
N GLU A 186 9.38 3.42 12.49
CA GLU A 186 9.53 4.84 12.17
C GLU A 186 8.61 5.33 11.05
N ASN A 187 8.19 4.43 10.15
CA ASN A 187 7.30 4.76 9.03
C ASN A 187 5.82 4.54 9.36
N ALA A 188 5.47 4.02 10.54
CA ALA A 188 4.08 3.77 10.89
C ALA A 188 3.34 5.07 11.24
N GLN A 189 2.13 5.23 10.70
CA GLN A 189 1.26 6.39 10.95
C GLN A 189 0.96 6.59 12.44
N THR A 190 0.84 5.49 13.18
CA THR A 190 0.33 5.46 14.55
C THR A 190 1.45 5.36 15.60
N ARG A 191 2.72 5.46 15.18
CA ARG A 191 3.89 5.26 16.05
C ARG A 191 3.94 6.17 17.29
N ALA A 192 3.39 7.37 17.17
CA ALA A 192 3.37 8.37 18.25
C ALA A 192 2.03 8.41 19.02
N TRP A 193 1.06 7.56 18.67
CA TRP A 193 -0.27 7.60 19.26
C TRP A 193 -0.24 7.08 20.70
N GLN A 194 -1.01 7.74 21.55
CA GLN A 194 -1.20 7.39 22.96
C GLN A 194 -2.63 6.92 23.17
N PHE A 195 -2.77 5.86 23.94
CA PHE A 195 -4.05 5.23 24.26
C PHE A 195 -4.23 5.27 25.77
N ALA A 196 -5.44 5.60 26.21
CA ALA A 196 -5.77 5.55 27.62
C ALA A 196 -5.82 4.09 28.10
N GLU A 197 -5.62 3.88 29.39
CA GLU A 197 -5.88 2.57 29.99
C GLU A 197 -7.33 2.15 29.69
N GLY A 198 -7.51 0.91 29.21
CA GLY A 198 -8.82 0.42 28.78
C GLY A 198 -9.21 0.76 27.33
N SER A 199 -8.40 1.49 26.55
CA SER A 199 -8.70 1.72 25.12
C SER A 199 -8.81 0.42 24.32
N PHE A 200 -8.02 -0.61 24.65
CA PHE A 200 -8.12 -1.93 24.06
C PHE A 200 -9.13 -2.81 24.81
N SER A 201 -10.34 -2.29 25.01
CA SER A 201 -11.47 -3.01 25.61
C SER A 201 -12.80 -2.67 24.92
N GLY A 202 -13.90 -3.19 25.48
CA GLY A 202 -15.26 -2.88 25.05
C GLY A 202 -15.80 -1.52 25.50
N ASP A 203 -14.97 -0.66 26.12
CA ASP A 203 -15.36 0.69 26.54
C ASP A 203 -15.79 1.55 25.34
N GLU A 204 -17.06 1.94 25.28
CA GLU A 204 -17.62 2.72 24.16
C GLU A 204 -17.17 4.18 24.13
N THR A 205 -16.68 4.73 25.25
CA THR A 205 -16.15 6.10 25.29
C THR A 205 -14.75 6.13 24.68
N LEU A 206 -13.92 5.13 24.98
CA LEU A 206 -12.54 5.05 24.50
C LEU A 206 -12.42 4.37 23.13
N ASN A 207 -13.24 3.37 22.86
CA ASN A 207 -13.27 2.56 21.63
C ASN A 207 -14.72 2.41 21.13
N PRO A 208 -15.31 3.50 20.61
CA PRO A 208 -16.71 3.51 20.16
C PRO A 208 -16.94 2.54 19.00
N ILE A 209 -18.18 2.07 18.90
CA ILE A 209 -18.67 1.30 17.76
C ILE A 209 -18.77 2.21 16.53
N ILE A 210 -18.33 1.72 15.39
CA ILE A 210 -18.41 2.39 14.09
C ILE A 210 -19.59 1.84 13.29
N GLU A 211 -19.65 0.52 13.09
CA GLU A 211 -20.72 -0.18 12.38
C GLU A 211 -20.96 -1.55 13.02
N GLY A 212 -22.20 -1.86 13.36
CA GLY A 212 -22.56 -3.13 13.99
C GLY A 212 -21.76 -3.41 15.27
N ARG A 213 -20.84 -4.38 15.25
CA ARG A 213 -19.90 -4.65 16.36
C ARG A 213 -18.46 -4.20 16.11
N VAL A 214 -18.15 -3.67 14.92
CA VAL A 214 -16.81 -3.18 14.57
C VAL A 214 -16.55 -1.87 15.30
N ARG A 215 -15.43 -1.79 16.02
CA ARG A 215 -15.05 -0.63 16.83
C ARG A 215 -13.97 0.18 16.14
N LYS A 216 -13.77 1.41 16.63
CA LYS A 216 -12.82 2.37 16.06
C LYS A 216 -11.40 1.81 15.93
N LEU A 217 -10.92 1.06 16.93
CA LEU A 217 -9.57 0.50 16.93
C LEU A 217 -9.43 -0.77 16.06
N ASP A 218 -10.53 -1.37 15.62
CA ASP A 218 -10.53 -2.48 14.65
C ASP A 218 -10.36 -1.98 13.21
N CYS A 219 -10.68 -0.71 12.97
CA CYS A 219 -10.63 -0.09 11.65
C CYS A 219 -9.18 0.28 11.25
N GLY A 220 -8.83 -0.07 10.01
CA GLY A 220 -7.64 0.47 9.35
C GLY A 220 -7.72 2.00 9.23
N GLN A 221 -6.56 2.66 9.24
CA GLN A 221 -6.48 4.11 9.19
C GLN A 221 -6.46 4.64 7.76
N ILE A 222 -7.16 5.75 7.52
CA ILE A 222 -7.00 6.51 6.27
C ILE A 222 -5.61 7.13 6.27
N THR A 223 -4.82 6.76 5.27
CA THR A 223 -3.37 6.97 5.22
C THR A 223 -2.96 7.57 3.88
N ASP A 224 -2.02 8.50 3.91
CA ASP A 224 -1.29 8.91 2.72
C ASP A 224 0.04 8.15 2.70
N GLY A 225 0.44 7.61 1.55
CA GLY A 225 1.74 6.98 1.47
C GLY A 225 2.02 6.24 0.17
N ALA A 226 3.31 6.08 -0.12
CA ALA A 226 3.80 5.30 -1.22
C ALA A 226 4.89 4.31 -0.78
N ALA A 227 5.02 3.25 -1.56
CA ALA A 227 6.10 2.29 -1.48
C ALA A 227 6.59 1.96 -2.89
N CYS A 228 7.90 1.77 -3.03
CA CYS A 228 8.55 1.41 -4.28
C CYS A 228 9.34 0.12 -4.08
N ILE A 229 9.33 -0.80 -5.05
CA ILE A 229 10.27 -1.91 -5.12
C ILE A 229 10.82 -2.05 -6.54
N VAL A 230 12.11 -2.38 -6.64
CA VAL A 230 12.78 -2.69 -7.90
C VAL A 230 12.96 -4.20 -8.00
N LEU A 231 12.30 -4.80 -8.98
CA LEU A 231 12.36 -6.22 -9.27
C LEU A 231 13.35 -6.49 -10.41
N ALA A 232 14.02 -7.64 -10.35
CA ALA A 232 14.96 -8.04 -11.37
C ALA A 232 14.93 -9.55 -11.64
N SER A 233 15.26 -9.91 -12.88
CA SER A 233 15.57 -11.28 -13.25
C SER A 233 16.79 -11.80 -12.47
N GLU A 234 16.95 -13.11 -12.37
CA GLU A 234 18.18 -13.70 -11.80
C GLU A 234 19.45 -13.26 -12.56
N ARG A 235 19.36 -13.10 -13.88
CA ARG A 235 20.51 -12.71 -14.71
C ARG A 235 20.97 -11.30 -14.35
N PHE A 236 20.03 -10.35 -14.26
CA PHE A 236 20.35 -8.99 -13.87
C PHE A 236 20.80 -8.91 -12.41
N ALA A 237 20.11 -9.59 -11.50
CA ALA A 237 20.46 -9.62 -10.08
C ALA A 237 21.88 -10.15 -9.83
N ARG A 238 22.33 -11.16 -10.60
CA ARG A 238 23.70 -11.68 -10.54
C ARG A 238 24.74 -10.63 -10.95
N GLN A 239 24.50 -9.94 -12.06
CA GLN A 239 25.37 -8.86 -12.53
C GLN A 239 25.39 -7.69 -11.55
N HIS A 240 24.24 -7.37 -10.97
CA HIS A 240 24.11 -6.34 -9.96
C HIS A 240 24.91 -6.71 -8.69
N ALA A 241 24.76 -7.94 -8.20
CA ALA A 241 25.50 -8.45 -7.03
C ALA A 241 27.02 -8.34 -7.24
N GLU A 242 27.52 -8.76 -8.41
CA GLU A 242 28.94 -8.66 -8.76
C GLU A 242 29.44 -7.21 -8.74
N LYS A 243 28.66 -6.27 -9.28
CA LYS A 243 29.00 -4.83 -9.28
C LYS A 243 29.02 -4.24 -7.87
N GLN A 244 28.12 -4.68 -6.99
CA GLN A 244 28.00 -4.19 -5.62
C GLN A 244 28.90 -4.95 -4.62
N GLY A 245 29.64 -5.98 -5.07
CA GLY A 245 30.43 -6.82 -4.17
C GLY A 245 29.59 -7.70 -3.24
N LEU A 246 28.35 -7.99 -3.62
CA LEU A 246 27.39 -8.83 -2.89
C LEU A 246 27.39 -10.27 -3.46
N LYS A 247 26.84 -11.23 -2.70
CA LYS A 247 26.50 -12.54 -3.25
C LYS A 247 25.03 -12.54 -3.66
N LEU A 248 24.69 -13.26 -4.73
CA LEU A 248 23.30 -13.37 -5.20
C LEU A 248 22.34 -13.87 -4.10
N GLN A 249 22.78 -14.79 -3.24
CA GLN A 249 21.99 -15.33 -2.13
C GLN A 249 21.67 -14.29 -1.04
N ASP A 250 22.40 -13.17 -1.01
CA ASP A 250 22.20 -12.10 -0.05
C ASP A 250 21.14 -11.09 -0.57
N ILE A 251 20.75 -11.18 -1.85
CA ILE A 251 19.67 -10.38 -2.43
C ILE A 251 18.33 -11.10 -2.16
N PRO A 252 17.33 -10.41 -1.58
CA PRO A 252 16.00 -10.98 -1.37
C PRO A 252 15.36 -11.46 -2.68
N ARG A 253 14.55 -12.52 -2.59
CA ARG A 253 13.80 -13.07 -3.74
C ARG A 253 12.37 -13.41 -3.36
N ILE A 254 11.49 -13.40 -4.36
CA ILE A 254 10.08 -13.81 -4.29
C ILE A 254 9.91 -15.17 -4.97
#